data_AF-A0A0F3ML45-F1
#
_entry.id   AF-A0A0F3ML45-F1
#
_cell.length_a   1.000
_cell.length_b   1.000
_cell.length_c   1.000
_cell.angle_alpha   90.00
_cell.angle_beta   90.00
_cell.angle_gamma   90.00
#
_symmetry.space_group_name_H-M   'P 1'
#
loop_
_entity.id
_entity.type
_entity.pdbx_description
1 polymer ?
#
loop_
_entity_poly.entity_id
_entity_poly.type
_entity_poly.pdbx_seq_one_letter_code
_entity_poly.pdbx_strand_id
1 'polypeptide(L)'
;MNEVERTETRRNSQLLKDVVIALPDDKELNLDDRIEITHRIVKKMEWVKHGLGVQIDIHKPHRGDKNWHAHVLVTTRRFEKNGEKLGVKAVNSNPQFRTVNGKHYIIPESKMIHEKVKEVINEYFAELGLDNKVDQISTVPQMHVGPVRIRSFINEIANANELRKEAHLQIISDADEVLNHI
;
A
#
# COMPACT_ATOMS: atom_id res chain seq x y z
N MET A 1 -9.60 26.90 -3.59
CA MET A 1 -8.59 26.26 -4.45
C MET A 1 -7.29 26.19 -3.68
N ASN A 2 -6.85 24.97 -3.38
CA ASN A 2 -5.58 24.74 -2.67
C ASN A 2 -4.38 24.88 -3.62
N GLU A 3 -3.15 24.71 -3.10
CA GLU A 3 -1.94 24.91 -3.91
C GLU A 3 -1.78 23.86 -5.01
N VAL A 4 -2.12 22.59 -4.75
CA VAL A 4 -2.10 21.52 -5.76
C VAL A 4 -2.99 21.86 -6.95
N GLU A 5 -4.24 22.22 -6.68
CA GLU A 5 -5.20 22.62 -7.71
C GLU A 5 -4.70 23.85 -8.48
N ARG A 6 -4.10 24.84 -7.79
CA ARG A 6 -3.54 26.05 -8.41
C ARG A 6 -2.37 25.75 -9.34
N THR A 7 -1.47 24.84 -8.97
CA THR A 7 -0.30 24.50 -9.77
C THR A 7 -0.66 23.61 -10.98
N GLU A 8 -1.65 22.74 -10.85
CA GLU A 8 -2.05 21.76 -11.87
C GLU A 8 -3.18 22.29 -12.78
N THR A 9 -2.81 23.13 -13.75
CA THR A 9 -3.77 23.91 -14.57
C THR A 9 -4.32 23.20 -15.81
N ARG A 10 -3.81 22.01 -16.16
CA ARG A 10 -4.27 21.29 -17.36
C ARG A 10 -5.52 20.47 -17.02
N ARG A 11 -6.45 20.37 -17.96
CA ARG A 11 -7.69 19.56 -17.79
C ARG A 11 -7.43 18.08 -17.46
N ASN A 12 -6.25 17.57 -17.80
CA ASN A 12 -5.81 16.19 -17.58
C ASN A 12 -4.64 16.10 -16.60
N SER A 13 -4.44 17.12 -15.76
CA SER A 13 -3.41 17.08 -14.73
C SER A 13 -3.68 15.99 -13.70
N GLN A 14 -2.62 15.30 -13.27
CA GLN A 14 -2.64 14.43 -12.11
C GLN A 14 -2.38 15.26 -10.85
N LEU A 15 -3.39 15.35 -9.97
CA LEU A 15 -3.32 16.19 -8.77
C LEU A 15 -2.45 15.55 -7.68
N LEU A 16 -2.66 14.26 -7.41
CA LEU A 16 -2.02 13.53 -6.32
C LEU A 16 -1.89 12.04 -6.65
N LYS A 17 -1.09 11.33 -5.85
CA LYS A 17 -1.10 9.88 -5.74
C LYS A 17 -1.96 9.50 -4.52
N ASP A 18 -2.91 8.60 -4.70
CA ASP A 18 -3.67 8.00 -3.59
C ASP A 18 -3.10 6.61 -3.31
N VAL A 19 -2.54 6.44 -2.11
CA VAL A 19 -2.00 5.17 -1.65
C VAL A 19 -2.86 4.67 -0.49
N VAL A 20 -3.56 3.56 -0.70
CA VAL A 20 -4.35 2.92 0.35
C VAL A 20 -3.51 1.82 1.00
N ILE A 21 -3.34 1.91 2.32
CA ILE A 21 -2.56 0.98 3.12
C ILE A 21 -3.49 0.25 4.07
N ALA A 22 -3.53 -1.08 4.01
CA ALA A 22 -4.17 -1.89 5.03
C ALA A 22 -3.33 -1.83 6.32
N LEU A 23 -3.98 -1.58 7.46
CA LEU A 23 -3.35 -1.55 8.77
C LEU A 23 -3.83 -2.75 9.60
N PRO A 24 -3.04 -3.21 10.58
CA PRO A 24 -3.41 -4.40 11.34
C PRO A 24 -4.66 -4.19 12.21
N ASP A 25 -5.53 -5.20 12.30
CA ASP A 25 -6.74 -5.22 13.16
C ASP A 25 -6.49 -5.96 14.49
N ASP A 26 -5.25 -6.29 14.79
CA ASP A 26 -4.84 -6.93 16.05
C ASP A 26 -5.35 -6.12 17.24
N LYS A 27 -5.90 -6.84 18.23
CA LYS A 27 -6.61 -6.26 19.39
C LYS A 27 -5.64 -5.56 20.34
N GLU A 28 -4.39 -5.98 20.29
CA GLU A 28 -3.24 -5.45 21.00
C GLU A 28 -2.87 -4.05 20.51
N LEU A 29 -3.27 -3.68 19.28
CA LEU A 29 -3.03 -2.35 18.73
C LEU A 29 -4.22 -1.42 18.95
N ASN A 30 -3.95 -0.19 19.33
CA ASN A 30 -4.92 0.91 19.42
C ASN A 30 -4.78 1.89 18.23
N LEU A 31 -5.46 3.04 18.30
CA LEU A 31 -5.39 4.05 17.23
C LEU A 31 -4.00 4.71 17.13
N ASP A 32 -3.35 4.97 18.26
CA ASP A 32 -2.02 5.60 18.29
C ASP A 32 -0.97 4.69 17.65
N ASP A 33 -1.07 3.37 17.87
CA ASP A 33 -0.22 2.40 17.19
C ASP A 33 -0.38 2.47 15.67
N ARG A 34 -1.63 2.60 15.20
CA ARG A 34 -1.94 2.70 13.76
C ARG A 34 -1.44 4.02 13.17
N ILE A 35 -1.51 5.11 13.93
CA ILE A 35 -0.92 6.41 13.56
C ILE A 35 0.60 6.27 13.43
N GLU A 36 1.26 5.67 14.42
CA GLU A 36 2.71 5.51 14.45
C GLU A 36 3.21 4.60 13.31
N ILE A 37 2.56 3.45 13.08
CA ILE A 37 2.84 2.59 11.92
C ILE A 37 2.74 3.39 10.63
N THR A 38 1.67 4.17 10.44
CA THR A 38 1.47 4.96 9.22
C THR A 38 2.56 6.04 9.06
N HIS A 39 2.96 6.70 10.14
CA HIS A 39 4.07 7.66 10.12
C HIS A 39 5.41 7.01 9.77
N ARG A 40 5.70 5.83 10.33
CA ARG A 40 6.91 5.07 10.00
C ARG A 40 6.94 4.65 8.54
N ILE A 41 5.79 4.27 7.96
CA ILE A 41 5.68 3.99 6.52
C ILE A 41 6.00 5.24 5.70
N VAL A 42 5.40 6.38 6.01
CA VAL A 42 5.67 7.66 5.31
C VAL A 42 7.15 8.02 5.39
N LYS A 43 7.79 7.81 6.54
CA LYS A 43 9.22 8.03 6.76
C LYS A 43 10.08 7.05 5.94
N LYS A 44 9.76 5.75 5.95
CA LYS A 44 10.45 4.70 5.17
C LYS A 44 10.32 4.92 3.66
N MET A 45 9.21 5.50 3.22
CA MET A 45 8.99 5.94 1.84
C MET A 45 9.79 7.19 1.47
N GLU A 46 10.34 7.89 2.45
CA GLU A 46 11.10 9.14 2.29
C GLU A 46 10.32 10.27 1.58
N TRP A 47 8.99 10.21 1.51
CA TRP A 47 8.20 11.18 0.77
C TRP A 47 8.44 12.61 1.27
N VAL A 48 8.27 12.82 2.58
CA VAL A 48 8.48 14.13 3.22
C VAL A 48 9.94 14.56 3.15
N LYS A 49 10.88 13.62 3.33
CA LYS A 49 12.33 13.88 3.22
C LYS A 49 12.71 14.42 1.84
N HIS A 50 12.04 13.94 0.79
CA HIS A 50 12.23 14.46 -0.56
C HIS A 50 11.31 15.65 -0.90
N GLY A 51 10.64 16.24 0.09
CA GLY A 51 9.82 17.45 -0.07
C GLY A 51 8.44 17.22 -0.68
N LEU A 52 7.91 16.00 -0.66
CA LEU A 52 6.52 15.74 -1.01
C LEU A 52 5.60 16.04 0.17
N GLY A 53 4.44 16.64 -0.13
CA GLY A 53 3.34 16.76 0.82
C GLY A 53 2.64 15.41 0.98
N VAL A 54 2.30 15.08 2.22
CA VAL A 54 1.58 13.85 2.56
C VAL A 54 0.41 14.19 3.47
N GLN A 55 -0.79 13.78 3.09
CA GLN A 55 -1.97 13.79 3.94
C GLN A 55 -2.34 12.35 4.28
N ILE A 56 -2.71 12.10 5.54
CA ILE A 56 -3.04 10.79 6.06
C ILE A 56 -4.46 10.84 6.65
N ASP A 57 -5.30 9.91 6.22
CA ASP A 57 -6.66 9.72 6.73
C ASP A 57 -6.84 8.24 7.12
N ILE A 58 -6.96 7.96 8.43
CA ILE A 58 -7.10 6.59 8.95
C ILE A 58 -8.58 6.27 9.19
N HIS A 59 -9.05 5.21 8.55
CA HIS A 59 -10.41 4.70 8.66
C HIS A 59 -10.47 3.45 9.52
N LYS A 60 -11.41 3.47 10.47
CA LYS A 60 -11.75 2.30 11.27
C LYS A 60 -12.67 1.32 10.50
N PRO A 61 -12.64 0.04 10.87
CA PRO A 61 -13.59 -0.97 10.42
C PRO A 61 -15.04 -0.50 10.54
N HIS A 62 -15.87 -0.85 9.54
CA HIS A 62 -17.32 -0.72 9.64
C HIS A 62 -17.92 -2.02 10.20
N ARG A 63 -19.21 -1.99 10.56
CA ARG A 63 -19.86 -3.09 11.30
C ARG A 63 -19.59 -4.48 10.68
N GLY A 64 -18.82 -5.30 11.39
CA GLY A 64 -18.53 -6.69 11.05
C GLY A 64 -17.31 -6.93 10.15
N ASP A 65 -16.68 -5.87 9.62
CA ASP A 65 -15.40 -5.99 8.93
C ASP A 65 -14.22 -5.83 9.90
N LYS A 66 -13.01 -6.12 9.40
CA LYS A 66 -11.73 -6.02 10.11
C LYS A 66 -10.76 -5.07 9.39
N ASN A 67 -11.28 -4.19 8.56
CA ASN A 67 -10.47 -3.48 7.58
C ASN A 67 -10.08 -2.08 8.07
N TRP A 68 -9.11 -2.01 8.98
CA TRP A 68 -8.38 -0.76 9.21
C TRP A 68 -7.57 -0.41 7.98
N HIS A 69 -7.68 0.83 7.52
CA HIS A 69 -6.88 1.30 6.40
C HIS A 69 -6.57 2.79 6.50
N ALA A 70 -5.45 3.20 5.94
CA ALA A 70 -5.06 4.59 5.76
C ALA A 70 -5.13 4.95 4.28
N HIS A 71 -5.81 6.05 3.96
CA HIS A 71 -5.59 6.78 2.73
C HIS A 71 -4.39 7.71 2.93
N VAL A 72 -3.40 7.59 2.06
CA VAL A 72 -2.21 8.42 2.07
C VAL A 72 -2.10 9.16 0.74
N LEU A 73 -2.49 10.44 0.75
CA LEU A 73 -2.47 11.30 -0.41
C LEU A 73 -1.10 11.98 -0.50
N VAL A 74 -0.39 11.74 -1.60
CA VAL A 74 0.96 12.28 -1.82
C VAL A 74 0.94 13.25 -2.99
N THR A 75 1.51 14.44 -2.83
CA THR A 75 1.60 15.43 -3.92
C THR A 75 2.44 14.88 -5.09
N THR A 76 2.12 15.27 -6.32
CA THR A 76 2.94 14.90 -7.50
C THR A 76 4.15 15.83 -7.72
N ARG A 77 4.23 16.91 -6.92
CA ARG A 77 5.26 17.94 -6.95
C ARG A 77 5.88 18.11 -5.57
N ARG A 78 7.13 18.56 -5.56
CA ARG A 78 7.86 18.91 -4.35
C ARG A 78 7.51 20.32 -3.91
N PHE A 79 7.41 20.54 -2.61
CA PHE A 79 7.40 21.88 -2.04
C PHE A 79 8.73 22.59 -2.35
N GLU A 80 8.65 23.89 -2.59
CA GLU A 80 9.80 24.77 -2.59
C GLU A 80 10.38 24.90 -1.16
N LYS A 81 11.61 25.41 -1.05
CA LYS A 81 12.32 25.48 0.25
C LYS A 81 11.58 26.27 1.33
N ASN A 82 10.74 27.24 0.94
CA ASN A 82 9.92 28.03 1.87
C ASN A 82 8.63 27.30 2.31
N GLY A 83 8.28 26.16 1.69
CA GLY A 83 7.06 25.41 1.98
C GLY A 83 5.76 26.05 1.49
N GLU A 84 5.82 27.17 0.75
CA GLU A 84 4.61 27.92 0.37
C GLU A 84 4.03 27.49 -0.97
N LYS A 85 4.87 26.99 -1.88
CA LYS A 85 4.49 26.65 -3.26
C LYS A 85 5.00 25.28 -3.68
N LEU A 86 4.37 24.72 -4.71
CA LEU A 86 4.81 23.49 -5.35
C LEU A 86 5.66 23.78 -6.58
N GLY A 87 6.90 23.27 -6.56
CA GLY A 87 7.87 23.42 -7.64
C GLY A 87 7.83 22.27 -8.63
N VAL A 88 8.96 21.58 -8.77
CA VAL A 88 9.16 20.54 -9.79
C VAL A 88 8.35 19.27 -9.51
N LYS A 89 7.89 18.61 -10.59
CA LYS A 89 7.26 17.29 -10.50
C LYS A 89 8.28 16.25 -10.02
N ALA A 90 7.87 15.40 -9.09
CA ALA A 90 8.70 14.33 -8.54
C ALA A 90 8.70 13.10 -9.45
N VAL A 91 9.13 13.25 -10.71
CA VAL A 91 9.09 12.19 -11.72
C VAL A 91 9.92 10.97 -11.31
N ASN A 92 11.00 11.17 -10.55
CA ASN A 92 11.84 10.10 -10.01
C ASN A 92 11.17 9.28 -8.90
N SER A 93 10.01 9.73 -8.38
CA SER A 93 9.20 8.93 -7.44
C SER A 93 8.24 7.97 -8.14
N ASN A 94 8.21 7.95 -9.47
CA ASN A 94 7.35 7.07 -10.27
C ASN A 94 7.97 5.67 -10.43
N PRO A 95 7.22 4.67 -10.98
CA PRO A 95 7.72 3.32 -11.19
C PRO A 95 9.10 3.29 -11.86
N GLN A 96 9.96 2.38 -11.41
CA GLN A 96 11.32 2.26 -11.94
C GLN A 96 11.32 1.40 -13.21
N PHE A 97 11.95 1.93 -14.25
CA PHE A 97 12.20 1.19 -15.49
C PHE A 97 13.66 0.71 -15.44
N ARG A 98 13.87 -0.60 -15.56
CA ARG A 98 15.20 -1.22 -15.58
C ARG A 98 15.38 -2.03 -16.86
N THR A 99 16.60 -2.07 -17.39
CA THR A 99 16.96 -2.97 -18.48
C THR A 99 17.96 -3.99 -17.94
N VAL A 100 17.62 -5.28 -18.02
CA VAL A 100 18.51 -6.39 -17.63
C VAL A 100 18.62 -7.32 -18.82
N ASN A 101 19.85 -7.58 -19.28
CA ASN A 101 20.14 -8.43 -20.44
C ASN A 101 19.32 -8.06 -21.69
N GLY A 102 19.15 -6.75 -21.95
CA GLY A 102 18.39 -6.24 -23.10
C GLY A 102 16.86 -6.33 -22.97
N LYS A 103 16.33 -6.86 -21.87
CA LYS A 103 14.89 -6.88 -21.58
C LYS A 103 14.51 -5.72 -20.66
N HIS A 104 13.42 -5.03 -21.00
CA HIS A 104 12.86 -3.96 -20.19
C HIS A 104 11.92 -4.51 -19.11
N TYR A 105 12.15 -4.10 -17.88
CA TYR A 105 11.36 -4.46 -16.71
C TYR A 105 10.84 -3.19 -16.05
N ILE A 106 9.58 -3.24 -15.61
CA ILE A 106 8.97 -2.19 -14.79
C ILE A 106 8.85 -2.76 -13.38
N ILE A 107 9.40 -2.05 -12.39
CA ILE A 107 9.13 -2.33 -10.99
C ILE A 107 7.95 -1.43 -10.59
N PRO A 108 6.74 -2.00 -10.39
CA PRO A 108 5.59 -1.20 -10.00
C PRO A 108 5.83 -0.55 -8.64
N GLU A 109 5.41 0.71 -8.51
CA GLU A 109 5.49 1.44 -7.24
C GLU A 109 4.75 0.71 -6.11
N SER A 110 3.62 0.06 -6.43
CA SER A 110 2.84 -0.75 -5.48
C SER A 110 3.65 -1.89 -4.86
N LYS A 111 4.51 -2.56 -5.64
CA LYS A 111 5.38 -3.63 -5.12
C LYS A 111 6.40 -3.07 -4.14
N MET A 112 6.99 -1.92 -4.45
CA MET A 112 7.95 -1.26 -3.56
C MET A 112 7.29 -0.76 -2.26
N ILE A 113 6.08 -0.23 -2.36
CA ILE A 113 5.28 0.19 -1.19
C ILE A 113 4.95 -1.02 -0.33
N HIS A 114 4.48 -2.11 -0.93
CA HIS A 114 4.10 -3.32 -0.19
C HIS A 114 5.25 -3.88 0.66
N GLU A 115 6.44 -4.03 0.07
CA GLU A 115 7.62 -4.51 0.83
C GLU A 115 7.95 -3.60 2.01
N LYS A 116 7.96 -2.28 1.80
CA LYS A 116 8.25 -1.32 2.88
C LYS A 116 7.19 -1.31 3.96
N VAL A 117 5.91 -1.44 3.60
CA VAL A 117 4.79 -1.55 4.55
C VAL A 117 4.94 -2.81 5.39
N LYS A 118 5.21 -3.94 4.75
CA LYS A 118 5.47 -5.22 5.42
C LYS A 118 6.63 -5.13 6.40
N GLU A 119 7.77 -4.57 5.98
CA GLU A 119 8.92 -4.35 6.86
C GLU A 119 8.52 -3.54 8.10
N VAL A 120 7.87 -2.39 7.91
CA VAL A 120 7.50 -1.51 9.02
C VAL A 120 6.52 -2.17 10.00
N ILE A 121 5.50 -2.87 9.51
CA ILE A 121 4.53 -3.55 10.39
C ILE A 121 5.21 -4.67 11.18
N ASN A 122 6.05 -5.48 10.52
CA ASN A 122 6.77 -6.56 11.20
C ASN A 122 7.78 -6.04 12.24
N GLU A 123 8.49 -4.96 11.91
CA GLU A 123 9.37 -4.26 12.87
C GLU A 123 8.57 -3.77 14.08
N TYR A 124 7.39 -3.18 13.84
CA TYR A 124 6.52 -2.67 14.91
C TYR A 124 5.98 -3.79 15.81
N PHE A 125 5.54 -4.91 15.24
CA PHE A 125 5.13 -6.08 16.02
C PHE A 125 6.27 -6.64 16.87
N ALA A 126 7.47 -6.74 16.31
CA ALA A 126 8.65 -7.21 17.05
C ALA A 126 9.01 -6.28 18.23
N GLU A 127 8.89 -4.96 18.05
CA GLU A 127 9.09 -3.96 19.12
C GLU A 127 8.11 -4.12 20.28
N LEU A 128 6.87 -4.52 19.97
CA LEU A 128 5.84 -4.82 20.97
C LEU A 128 5.94 -6.23 21.57
N GLY A 129 6.89 -7.05 21.10
CA GLY A 129 7.02 -8.45 21.51
C GLY A 129 5.88 -9.34 21.03
N LEU A 130 5.21 -8.97 19.94
CA LEU A 130 4.14 -9.76 19.32
C LEU A 130 4.74 -10.73 18.29
N ASP A 131 4.26 -11.97 18.30
CA ASP A 131 4.68 -13.01 17.34
C ASP A 131 4.06 -12.83 15.94
N ASN A 132 3.07 -11.94 15.82
CA ASN A 132 2.34 -11.66 14.60
C ASN A 132 3.27 -11.12 13.50
N LYS A 133 2.99 -11.52 12.25
CA LYS A 133 3.70 -11.04 11.06
C LYS A 133 2.73 -10.86 9.89
N VAL A 134 3.06 -9.92 9.01
CA VAL A 134 2.38 -9.77 7.73
C VAL A 134 2.74 -10.96 6.84
N ASP A 135 1.69 -11.63 6.36
CA ASP A 135 1.79 -12.78 5.46
C ASP A 135 2.56 -12.44 4.18
N GLN A 136 3.18 -13.47 3.59
CA GLN A 136 3.74 -13.36 2.25
C GLN A 136 2.64 -13.27 1.20
N ILE A 137 2.94 -12.66 0.06
CA ILE A 137 2.01 -12.65 -1.07
C ILE A 137 1.89 -14.09 -1.59
N SER A 138 0.66 -14.62 -1.58
CA SER A 138 0.34 -15.93 -2.16
C SER A 138 0.71 -16.02 -3.64
N THR A 139 1.16 -17.21 -4.08
CA THR A 139 1.37 -17.55 -5.50
C THR A 139 0.11 -17.32 -6.35
N VAL A 140 -1.06 -17.52 -5.75
CA VAL A 140 -2.37 -17.28 -6.37
C VAL A 140 -3.08 -16.19 -5.56
N PRO A 141 -2.70 -14.91 -5.73
CA PRO A 141 -3.21 -13.84 -4.89
C PRO A 141 -4.71 -13.65 -5.09
N GLN A 142 -5.41 -13.40 -4.00
CA GLN A 142 -6.82 -13.05 -4.03
C GLN A 142 -7.04 -11.70 -4.70
N MET A 143 -8.23 -11.51 -5.27
CA MET A 143 -8.67 -10.24 -5.83
C MET A 143 -9.22 -9.34 -4.73
N HIS A 144 -8.90 -8.04 -4.82
CA HIS A 144 -9.46 -7.05 -3.90
C HIS A 144 -10.98 -6.98 -4.01
N VAL A 145 -11.67 -7.13 -2.88
CA VAL A 145 -13.12 -6.95 -2.78
C VAL A 145 -13.39 -5.49 -2.46
N GLY A 146 -13.91 -4.75 -3.45
CA GLY A 146 -14.27 -3.34 -3.31
C GLY A 146 -15.47 -3.11 -2.38
N PRO A 147 -15.87 -1.84 -2.19
CA PRO A 147 -16.94 -1.47 -1.25
C PRO A 147 -18.29 -2.17 -1.58
N VAL A 148 -19.04 -2.49 -0.52
CA VAL A 148 -20.24 -3.38 -0.48
C VAL A 148 -21.41 -3.00 -1.41
N ARG A 149 -21.31 -1.88 -2.15
CA ARG A 149 -22.42 -1.31 -2.94
C ARG A 149 -22.73 -2.07 -4.25
N ILE A 150 -21.97 -3.10 -4.63
CA ILE A 150 -22.21 -3.93 -5.84
C ILE A 150 -22.27 -5.41 -5.46
N ARG A 151 -23.35 -5.82 -4.79
CA ARG A 151 -23.47 -7.15 -4.15
C ARG A 151 -23.25 -8.35 -5.08
N SER A 152 -23.71 -8.30 -6.34
CA SER A 152 -23.55 -9.42 -7.28
C SER A 152 -22.08 -9.67 -7.64
N PHE A 153 -21.37 -8.60 -7.99
CA PHE A 153 -19.94 -8.65 -8.32
C PHE A 153 -19.07 -9.05 -7.12
N ILE A 154 -19.48 -8.65 -5.90
CA ILE A 154 -18.80 -9.06 -4.67
C ILE A 154 -18.92 -10.55 -4.43
N ASN A 155 -20.11 -11.14 -4.63
CA ASN A 155 -20.30 -12.58 -4.47
C ASN A 155 -19.44 -13.36 -5.46
N GLU A 156 -19.33 -12.90 -6.71
CA GLU A 156 -18.45 -13.51 -7.71
C GLU A 156 -16.97 -13.43 -7.31
N ILE A 157 -16.51 -12.26 -6.86
CA ILE A 157 -15.13 -12.10 -6.37
C ILE A 157 -14.88 -12.96 -5.13
N ALA A 158 -15.80 -12.98 -4.18
CA ALA A 158 -15.68 -13.76 -2.95
C ALA A 158 -15.58 -15.25 -3.26
N ASN A 159 -16.46 -15.77 -4.13
CA ASN A 159 -16.40 -17.15 -4.60
C ASN A 159 -15.08 -17.45 -5.32
N ALA A 160 -14.63 -16.54 -6.20
CA ALA A 160 -13.35 -16.69 -6.90
C ALA A 160 -12.15 -16.63 -5.94
N ASN A 161 -12.23 -15.87 -4.85
CA ASN A 161 -11.19 -15.82 -3.82
C ASN A 161 -11.13 -17.08 -2.97
N GLU A 162 -12.28 -17.70 -2.64
CA GLU A 162 -12.32 -19.01 -1.99
C GLU A 162 -11.67 -20.07 -2.89
N LEU A 163 -12.01 -20.12 -4.18
CA LEU A 163 -11.37 -21.04 -5.13
C LEU A 163 -9.85 -20.80 -5.24
N ARG A 164 -9.40 -19.54 -5.26
CA ARG A 164 -7.97 -19.21 -5.28
C ARG A 164 -7.26 -19.63 -3.99
N LYS A 165 -7.94 -19.49 -2.84
CA LYS A 165 -7.44 -19.94 -1.55
C LYS A 165 -7.27 -21.46 -1.52
N GLU A 166 -8.27 -22.21 -2.01
CA GLU A 166 -8.18 -23.67 -2.15
C GLU A 166 -7.03 -24.08 -3.08
N ALA A 167 -6.90 -23.43 -4.24
CA ALA A 167 -5.80 -23.69 -5.18
C ALA A 167 -4.42 -23.39 -4.55
N HIS A 168 -4.31 -22.30 -3.78
CA HIS A 168 -3.07 -21.97 -3.09
C HIS A 168 -2.72 -23.00 -2.00
N LEU A 169 -3.73 -23.49 -1.27
CA LEU A 169 -3.52 -24.53 -0.26
C LEU A 169 -3.08 -25.85 -0.91
N GLN A 170 -3.62 -26.19 -2.08
CA GLN A 170 -3.18 -27.36 -2.84
C GLN A 170 -1.70 -27.25 -3.24
N ILE A 171 -1.30 -26.11 -3.80
CA ILE A 171 0.09 -25.76 -4.13
C ILE A 171 1.01 -25.94 -2.91
N ILE A 172 0.64 -25.39 -1.76
CA ILE A 172 1.47 -25.51 -0.53
C ILE A 172 1.49 -26.96 0.00
N SER A 173 0.41 -27.72 -0.17
CA SER A 173 0.33 -29.09 0.32
C SER A 173 1.08 -30.12 -0.52
N ASP A 174 1.37 -29.80 -1.79
CA ASP A 174 2.21 -30.64 -2.65
C ASP A 174 3.68 -30.49 -2.24
N ALA A 175 4.23 -31.56 -1.66
CA ALA A 175 5.56 -31.59 -1.04
C ALA A 175 6.71 -31.17 -1.99
N ASP A 176 6.53 -31.33 -3.30
CA ASP A 176 7.52 -30.97 -4.32
C ASP A 176 7.58 -29.46 -4.60
N GLU A 177 6.52 -28.67 -4.33
CA GLU A 177 6.54 -27.21 -4.54
C GLU A 177 7.11 -26.44 -3.33
N VAL A 178 6.94 -26.94 -2.11
CA VAL A 178 7.49 -26.31 -0.89
C VAL A 178 9.02 -26.21 -0.95
N LEU A 179 9.69 -27.25 -1.48
CA LEU A 179 11.14 -27.29 -1.65
C LEU A 179 11.67 -26.32 -2.72
N ASN A 180 10.83 -25.90 -3.67
CA ASN A 180 11.23 -24.99 -4.75
C ASN A 180 11.11 -23.50 -4.38
N HIS A 181 10.54 -23.17 -3.21
CA HIS A 181 10.25 -21.79 -2.78
C HIS A 181 10.91 -21.41 -1.43
N ILE A 182 11.80 -22.28 -0.91
CA ILE A 182 12.74 -22.00 0.20
C ILE A 182 14.11 -21.67 -0.39
#